data_AF-A0A7K1ULV2-F1
#
_entry.id   AF-A0A7K1ULV2-F1
#
_cell.length_a   1.000
_cell.length_b   1.000
_cell.length_c   1.000
_cell.angle_alpha   90.00
_cell.angle_beta   90.00
_cell.angle_gamma   90.00
#
_symmetry.space_group_name_H-M   'P 1'
#
loop_
_entity.id
_entity.type
_entity.pdbx_description
1 polymer ?
#
loop_
_entity_poly.entity_id
_entity_poly.type
_entity_poly.pdbx_seq_one_letter_code
_entity_poly.pdbx_strand_id
1 'polypeptide(L)'
;MTTHTPPASNDRPQQGAEAAEDFTTSDGLRALLTRLHKSGEGAWTHDPVATELMVFAAEKYAALARKHSLDPWEAAAAAFDVMRTRAARTARDPWGVITHAVRITCIAEERGQGLLCSVHQARRAHIAAFHDPERFGDRENPLTDYHPALRVTDSYESENTPDPARDPHRRATSATAAVEEAIELVTALGWPADTARSSIDYVTAALAHAGNRRTAFESLRRDAYALAFLDLPVTSWTTLLRTLLGHPHPGYATTSIGRGILLRLVLDESGEDLLEDHDLVLSISLAAPSPGGRRR
;
A
#
# COMPACT_ATOMS: atom_id res chain seq x y z
N MET A 1 -100.09 1.87 -0.31
CA MET A 1 -99.09 1.39 0.67
C MET A 1 -98.06 0.56 -0.09
N THR A 2 -96.88 1.14 -0.35
CA THR A 2 -95.52 0.57 -0.21
C THR A 2 -94.57 1.52 -0.93
N THR A 3 -93.68 2.10 -0.15
CA THR A 3 -92.75 3.18 -0.46
C THR A 3 -91.48 2.71 -1.16
N HIS A 4 -90.96 3.58 -2.04
CA HIS A 4 -89.56 3.88 -2.39
C HIS A 4 -88.43 2.92 -1.98
N THR A 5 -87.45 2.71 -2.88
CA THR A 5 -86.14 3.42 -2.86
C THR A 5 -85.18 2.84 -3.93
N PRO A 6 -84.66 3.64 -4.89
CA PRO A 6 -83.59 3.22 -5.80
C PRO A 6 -82.20 3.28 -5.11
N PRO A 7 -81.20 2.49 -5.58
CA PRO A 7 -79.91 2.43 -4.91
C PRO A 7 -79.14 3.74 -5.05
N ALA A 8 -78.57 4.17 -3.93
CA ALA A 8 -77.76 5.37 -3.79
C ALA A 8 -76.54 5.34 -4.72
N SER A 9 -76.43 6.36 -5.57
CA SER A 9 -75.17 6.82 -6.15
C SER A 9 -74.20 7.10 -5.00
N ASN A 10 -73.19 6.26 -4.89
CA ASN A 10 -72.11 6.47 -3.94
C ASN A 10 -71.17 7.51 -4.54
N ASP A 11 -71.55 8.79 -4.42
CA ASP A 11 -70.65 9.93 -4.57
C ASP A 11 -69.57 9.80 -3.49
N ARG A 12 -68.49 9.08 -3.81
CA ARG A 12 -67.22 9.31 -3.13
C ARG A 12 -66.76 10.71 -3.55
N PRO A 13 -66.34 11.58 -2.62
CA PRO A 13 -65.56 12.75 -2.98
C PRO A 13 -64.17 12.30 -3.45
N GLN A 14 -64.09 11.77 -4.68
CA GLN A 14 -62.87 11.60 -5.45
C GLN A 14 -62.69 12.87 -6.27
N GLN A 15 -62.35 13.98 -5.63
CA GLN A 15 -61.89 15.22 -6.28
C GLN A 15 -61.57 16.25 -5.19
N GLY A 16 -60.33 16.24 -4.70
CA GLY A 16 -59.86 17.23 -3.73
C GLY A 16 -58.45 17.01 -3.19
N ALA A 17 -57.92 15.78 -3.24
CA ALA A 17 -56.58 15.46 -2.75
C ALA A 17 -55.50 15.33 -3.86
N GLU A 18 -55.89 15.01 -5.10
CA GLU A 18 -54.94 14.75 -6.20
C GLU A 18 -54.37 16.03 -6.86
N ALA A 19 -54.93 17.21 -6.56
CA ALA A 19 -54.43 18.48 -7.10
C ALA A 19 -53.44 19.22 -6.16
N ALA A 20 -53.13 18.68 -4.97
CA ALA A 20 -52.62 19.49 -3.85
C ALA A 20 -51.12 19.37 -3.53
N GLU A 21 -50.35 18.49 -4.18
CA GLU A 21 -48.93 18.31 -3.84
C GLU A 21 -48.04 18.13 -5.08
N ASP A 22 -48.00 19.13 -5.96
CA ASP A 22 -46.99 19.18 -7.02
C ASP A 22 -45.60 19.46 -6.42
N PHE A 23 -44.88 18.38 -6.10
CA PHE A 23 -43.54 18.43 -5.51
C PHE A 23 -42.48 19.03 -6.45
N THR A 24 -42.79 19.24 -7.73
CA THR A 24 -41.88 19.95 -8.65
C THR A 24 -41.79 21.44 -8.29
N THR A 25 -42.84 21.98 -7.66
CA THR A 25 -42.88 23.35 -7.16
C THR A 25 -42.35 23.47 -5.73
N SER A 26 -41.81 24.63 -5.39
CA SER A 26 -41.27 24.91 -4.05
C SER A 26 -42.34 24.87 -2.96
N ASP A 27 -43.56 25.32 -3.23
CA ASP A 27 -44.66 25.28 -2.26
C ASP A 27 -45.25 23.87 -2.11
N GLY A 28 -45.42 23.13 -3.20
CA GLY A 28 -45.90 21.75 -3.16
C GLY A 28 -44.90 20.81 -2.47
N LEU A 29 -43.60 20.96 -2.73
CA LEU A 29 -42.57 20.21 -1.99
C LEU A 29 -42.63 20.51 -0.49
N ARG A 30 -42.82 21.79 -0.10
CA ARG A 30 -42.92 22.16 1.31
C ARG A 30 -44.13 21.52 1.99
N ALA A 31 -45.27 21.49 1.30
CA ALA A 31 -46.49 20.83 1.77
C ALA A 31 -46.25 19.32 1.97
N LEU A 32 -45.69 18.65 0.97
CA LEU A 32 -45.33 17.23 1.01
C LEU A 32 -44.38 16.90 2.17
N LEU A 33 -43.27 17.63 2.31
CA LEU A 33 -42.32 17.39 3.40
C LEU A 33 -42.92 17.64 4.79
N THR A 34 -43.86 18.59 4.89
CA THR A 34 -44.59 18.85 6.14
C THR A 34 -45.57 17.72 6.45
N ARG A 35 -46.28 17.19 5.44
CA ARG A 35 -47.18 16.04 5.57
C ARG A 35 -46.40 14.80 6.01
N LEU A 36 -45.33 14.46 5.30
CA LEU A 36 -44.45 13.33 5.62
C LEU A 36 -43.87 13.43 7.04
N HIS A 37 -43.49 14.63 7.48
CA HIS A 37 -43.02 14.82 8.85
C HIS A 37 -44.10 14.64 9.92
N LYS A 38 -45.34 15.08 9.64
CA LYS A 38 -46.48 14.91 10.55
C LYS A 38 -46.98 13.46 10.62
N SER A 39 -46.90 12.73 9.51
CA SER A 39 -47.33 11.33 9.43
C SER A 39 -46.43 10.36 10.22
N GLY A 40 -45.26 10.81 10.68
CA GLY A 40 -44.42 10.06 11.61
C GLY A 40 -43.50 9.02 10.96
N GLU A 41 -43.09 8.04 11.76
CA GLU A 41 -42.14 7.00 11.32
C GLU A 41 -42.74 6.09 10.25
N GLY A 42 -41.98 5.79 9.21
CA GLY A 42 -42.43 4.95 8.09
C GLY A 42 -43.24 5.67 7.02
N ALA A 43 -43.57 6.96 7.17
CA ALA A 43 -44.29 7.72 6.15
C ALA A 43 -43.57 7.71 4.79
N TRP A 44 -42.24 7.86 4.79
CA TRP A 44 -41.43 7.81 3.58
C TRP A 44 -41.43 6.44 2.86
N THR A 45 -41.68 5.35 3.59
CA THR A 45 -41.65 3.99 3.04
C THR A 45 -42.96 3.61 2.38
N HIS A 46 -44.09 4.08 2.92
CA HIS A 46 -45.43 3.68 2.47
C HIS A 46 -46.09 4.70 1.55
N ASP A 47 -45.53 5.90 1.43
CA ASP A 47 -46.09 6.97 0.61
C ASP A 47 -45.63 6.85 -0.86
N PRO A 48 -46.57 6.67 -1.82
CA PRO A 48 -46.22 6.59 -3.23
C PRO A 48 -45.61 7.89 -3.76
N VAL A 49 -46.07 9.05 -3.27
CA VAL A 49 -45.55 10.37 -3.69
C VAL A 49 -44.12 10.57 -3.21
N ALA A 50 -43.76 10.05 -2.03
CA ALA A 50 -42.38 10.05 -1.56
C ALA A 50 -41.47 9.19 -2.45
N THR A 51 -41.99 8.07 -2.98
CA THR A 51 -41.26 7.23 -3.92
C THR A 51 -41.01 7.95 -5.24
N GLU A 52 -42.05 8.58 -5.80
CA GLU A 52 -41.95 9.41 -7.02
C GLU A 52 -40.99 10.59 -6.84
N LEU A 53 -41.03 11.25 -5.68
CA LEU A 53 -40.10 12.33 -5.33
C LEU A 53 -38.65 11.86 -5.37
N MET A 54 -38.35 10.65 -4.88
CA MET A 54 -37.00 10.11 -4.86
C MET A 54 -36.49 9.78 -6.27
N VAL A 55 -37.35 9.22 -7.13
CA VAL A 55 -37.04 9.00 -8.55
C VAL A 55 -36.74 10.33 -9.24
N PHE A 56 -37.61 11.33 -9.03
CA PHE A 56 -37.42 12.67 -9.58
C PHE A 56 -36.12 13.33 -9.08
N ALA A 57 -35.76 13.15 -7.80
CA ALA A 57 -34.52 13.68 -7.24
C ALA A 57 -33.28 13.03 -7.89
N ALA A 58 -33.30 11.72 -8.12
CA ALA A 58 -32.23 11.01 -8.81
C ALA A 58 -32.04 11.54 -10.25
N GLU A 59 -33.13 11.71 -11.00
CA GLU A 59 -33.08 12.29 -12.35
C GLU A 59 -32.59 13.73 -12.35
N LYS A 60 -33.14 14.57 -11.45
CA LYS A 60 -32.80 15.99 -11.34
C LYS A 60 -31.33 16.23 -11.01
N TYR A 61 -30.73 15.38 -10.17
CA TYR A 61 -29.33 15.52 -9.77
C TYR A 61 -28.38 14.61 -10.56
N ALA A 62 -28.85 13.83 -11.54
CA ALA A 62 -28.01 12.92 -12.32
C ALA A 62 -26.83 13.61 -13.03
N ALA A 63 -27.04 14.80 -13.59
CA ALA A 63 -25.96 15.56 -14.22
C ALA A 63 -24.91 16.03 -13.22
N LEU A 64 -25.33 16.41 -12.01
CA LEU A 64 -24.45 16.82 -10.93
C LEU A 64 -23.67 15.63 -10.35
N ALA A 65 -24.32 14.49 -10.17
CA ALA A 65 -23.68 13.25 -9.73
C ALA A 65 -22.57 12.83 -10.70
N ARG A 66 -22.89 12.79 -12.01
CA ARG A 66 -21.91 12.46 -13.06
C ARG A 66 -20.71 13.41 -13.10
N LYS A 67 -20.92 14.70 -12.81
CA LYS A 67 -19.82 15.67 -12.74
C LYS A 67 -18.78 15.31 -11.66
N HIS A 68 -19.24 14.67 -10.58
CA HIS A 68 -18.42 14.27 -9.44
C HIS A 68 -18.13 12.76 -9.42
N SER A 69 -18.36 12.05 -10.54
CA SER A 69 -18.17 10.60 -10.66
C SER A 69 -19.00 9.74 -9.69
N LEU A 70 -20.18 10.24 -9.28
CA LEU A 70 -21.09 9.57 -8.35
C LEU A 70 -22.29 8.96 -9.08
N ASP A 71 -22.92 7.97 -8.44
CA ASP A 71 -24.19 7.43 -8.91
C ASP A 71 -25.34 8.43 -8.67
N PRO A 72 -26.31 8.57 -9.58
CA PRO A 72 -27.47 9.46 -9.38
C PRO A 72 -28.25 9.18 -8.08
N TRP A 73 -28.31 7.93 -7.61
CA TRP A 73 -28.97 7.57 -6.37
C TRP A 73 -28.18 7.98 -5.12
N GLU A 74 -26.85 8.11 -5.20
CA GLU A 74 -26.06 8.69 -4.11
C GLU A 74 -26.40 10.17 -3.91
N ALA A 75 -26.54 10.92 -5.00
CA ALA A 75 -27.00 12.32 -4.94
C ALA A 75 -28.46 12.41 -4.45
N ALA A 76 -29.32 11.47 -4.82
CA ALA A 76 -30.69 11.40 -4.32
C ALA A 76 -30.74 11.10 -2.81
N ALA A 77 -29.89 10.20 -2.31
CA ALA A 77 -29.77 9.91 -0.87
C ALA A 77 -29.33 11.16 -0.09
N ALA A 78 -28.36 11.92 -0.61
CA ALA A 78 -27.98 13.20 -0.02
C ALA A 78 -29.13 14.21 -0.01
N ALA A 79 -29.95 14.23 -1.07
CA ALA A 79 -31.14 15.08 -1.13
C ALA A 79 -32.17 14.68 -0.07
N PHE A 80 -32.40 13.37 0.10
CA PHE A 80 -33.31 12.80 1.10
C PHE A 80 -32.92 13.19 2.53
N ASP A 81 -31.63 13.09 2.88
CA ASP A 81 -31.15 13.49 4.20
C ASP A 81 -31.47 14.96 4.50
N VAL A 82 -31.33 15.83 3.50
CA VAL A 82 -31.65 17.25 3.62
C VAL A 82 -33.16 17.48 3.71
N MET A 83 -33.96 16.78 2.91
CA MET A 83 -35.43 16.83 2.91
C MET A 83 -36.03 16.50 4.29
N ARG A 84 -35.37 15.64 5.07
CA ARG A 84 -35.78 15.27 6.44
C ARG A 84 -35.49 16.36 7.48
N THR A 85 -34.64 17.34 7.16
CA THR A 85 -34.30 18.41 8.09
C THR A 85 -35.42 19.44 8.22
N ARG A 86 -35.45 20.15 9.37
CA ARG A 86 -36.36 21.30 9.55
C ARG A 86 -36.08 22.41 8.53
N ALA A 87 -34.81 22.59 8.15
CA ALA A 87 -34.39 23.64 7.23
C ALA A 87 -35.08 23.52 5.86
N ALA A 88 -35.09 22.32 5.27
CA ALA A 88 -35.80 22.08 4.02
C ALA A 88 -37.32 22.32 4.16
N ARG A 89 -37.93 21.89 5.27
CA ARG A 89 -39.38 22.09 5.51
C ARG A 89 -39.82 23.53 5.69
N THR A 90 -38.99 24.38 6.27
CA THR A 90 -39.36 25.79 6.56
C THR A 90 -38.81 26.79 5.54
N ALA A 91 -38.00 26.33 4.59
CA ALA A 91 -37.41 27.19 3.57
C ALA A 91 -38.48 27.78 2.64
N ARG A 92 -38.32 29.06 2.27
CA ARG A 92 -39.11 29.68 1.19
C ARG A 92 -38.88 28.95 -0.12
N ASP A 93 -37.64 28.53 -0.37
CA ASP A 93 -37.30 27.67 -1.51
C ASP A 93 -36.60 26.39 -1.04
N PRO A 94 -37.36 25.29 -0.79
CA PRO A 94 -36.79 24.01 -0.39
C PRO A 94 -35.86 23.43 -1.45
N TRP A 95 -36.18 23.58 -2.75
CA TRP A 95 -35.33 23.07 -3.83
C TRP A 95 -33.97 23.75 -3.88
N GLY A 96 -33.90 25.05 -3.64
CA GLY A 96 -32.63 25.78 -3.51
C GLY A 96 -31.76 25.27 -2.36
N VAL A 97 -32.36 25.05 -1.18
CA VAL A 97 -31.64 24.51 -0.01
C VAL A 97 -31.12 23.10 -0.27
N ILE A 98 -31.97 22.22 -0.83
CA ILE A 98 -31.61 20.83 -1.15
C ILE A 98 -30.49 20.82 -2.19
N THR A 99 -30.62 21.58 -3.27
CA THR A 99 -29.62 21.62 -4.35
C THR A 99 -28.27 22.10 -3.84
N HIS A 100 -28.24 23.11 -2.96
CA HIS A 100 -27.01 23.61 -2.38
C HIS A 100 -26.33 22.54 -1.49
N ALA A 101 -27.11 21.87 -0.64
CA ALA A 101 -26.60 20.83 0.24
C ALA A 101 -26.15 19.56 -0.51
N VAL A 102 -26.88 19.15 -1.57
CA VAL A 102 -26.48 18.05 -2.46
C VAL A 102 -25.16 18.39 -3.14
N ARG A 103 -25.00 19.60 -3.68
CA ARG A 103 -23.73 20.05 -4.28
C ARG A 103 -22.56 19.95 -3.31
N ILE A 104 -22.73 20.43 -2.07
CA ILE A 104 -21.67 20.32 -1.04
C ILE A 104 -21.34 18.86 -0.76
N THR A 105 -22.36 18.00 -0.73
CA THR A 105 -22.19 16.57 -0.48
C THR A 105 -21.46 15.88 -1.63
N CYS A 106 -21.84 16.10 -2.88
CA CYS A 106 -21.12 15.56 -4.04
C CYS A 106 -19.63 15.95 -4.04
N ILE A 107 -19.31 17.21 -3.71
CA ILE A 107 -17.92 17.66 -3.59
C ILE A 107 -17.18 16.93 -2.45
N ALA A 108 -17.86 16.70 -1.33
CA ALA A 108 -17.27 15.99 -0.20
C ALA A 108 -17.08 14.49 -0.46
N GLU A 109 -17.97 13.87 -1.22
CA GLU A 109 -17.87 12.47 -1.67
C GLU A 109 -16.68 12.29 -2.61
N GLU A 110 -16.59 13.11 -3.66
CA GLU A 110 -15.45 13.10 -4.60
C GLU A 110 -14.13 13.26 -3.84
N ARG A 111 -14.07 14.21 -2.89
CA ARG A 111 -12.89 14.40 -2.04
C ARG A 111 -12.64 13.23 -1.09
N GLY A 112 -13.68 12.59 -0.57
CA GLY A 112 -13.55 11.42 0.30
C GLY A 112 -12.94 10.24 -0.45
N GLN A 113 -13.41 10.02 -1.69
CA GLN A 113 -12.88 9.01 -2.61
C GLN A 113 -11.43 9.31 -2.99
N GLY A 114 -11.13 10.57 -3.34
CA GLY A 114 -9.77 11.05 -3.57
C GLY A 114 -8.89 10.76 -2.36
N LEU A 115 -9.18 11.36 -1.21
CA LEU A 115 -8.37 11.27 0.02
C LEU A 115 -8.42 9.92 0.75
N LEU A 116 -9.14 8.91 0.22
CA LEU A 116 -9.38 7.61 0.84
C LEU A 116 -9.87 7.73 2.30
N CYS A 117 -10.80 8.66 2.54
CA CYS A 117 -11.33 8.95 3.87
C CYS A 117 -12.86 9.06 3.87
N SER A 118 -13.45 9.05 5.07
CA SER A 118 -14.91 9.23 5.18
C SER A 118 -15.35 10.63 4.72
N VAL A 119 -16.56 10.71 4.17
CA VAL A 119 -17.20 11.96 3.71
C VAL A 119 -17.25 13.01 4.82
N HIS A 120 -17.51 12.59 6.05
CA HIS A 120 -17.53 13.47 7.22
C HIS A 120 -16.15 14.08 7.50
N GLN A 121 -15.08 13.31 7.30
CA GLN A 121 -13.71 13.79 7.43
C GLN A 121 -13.33 14.72 6.28
N ALA A 122 -13.73 14.39 5.04
CA ALA A 122 -13.47 15.19 3.85
C ALA A 122 -14.06 16.62 3.91
N ARG A 123 -15.10 16.84 4.72
CA ARG A 123 -15.71 18.16 4.96
C ARG A 123 -14.89 19.09 5.85
N ARG A 124 -13.85 18.59 6.53
CA ARG A 124 -13.10 19.38 7.51
C ARG A 124 -12.06 20.26 6.81
N ALA A 125 -11.96 21.53 7.23
CA ALA A 125 -11.07 22.51 6.62
C ALA A 125 -9.58 22.11 6.65
N HIS A 126 -9.11 21.45 7.72
CA HIS A 126 -7.71 21.00 7.80
C HIS A 126 -7.40 19.80 6.88
N ILE A 127 -8.42 19.06 6.44
CA ILE A 127 -8.25 17.94 5.51
C ILE A 127 -8.16 18.46 4.06
N ALA A 128 -8.74 19.63 3.78
CA ALA A 128 -8.73 20.25 2.45
C ALA A 128 -7.34 20.65 1.93
N ALA A 129 -6.32 20.68 2.80
CA ALA A 129 -4.94 21.01 2.43
C ALA A 129 -4.17 19.82 1.85
N PHE A 130 -4.68 18.59 2.00
CA PHE A 130 -4.02 17.39 1.49
C PHE A 130 -4.40 17.14 0.03
N HIS A 131 -3.45 16.60 -0.72
CA HIS A 131 -3.67 16.14 -2.09
C HIS A 131 -4.17 14.69 -2.10
N ASP A 132 -4.79 14.29 -3.20
CA ASP A 132 -5.17 12.90 -3.42
C ASP A 132 -3.95 11.96 -3.32
N PRO A 133 -4.11 10.77 -2.73
CA PRO A 133 -3.08 9.76 -2.56
C PRO A 133 -2.75 9.14 -3.91
N GLU A 134 -1.54 9.39 -4.38
CA GLU A 134 -1.00 8.75 -5.58
C GLU A 134 -0.04 7.63 -5.18
N ARG A 135 0.03 6.60 -6.02
CA ARG A 135 0.94 5.48 -5.83
C ARG A 135 2.39 5.93 -5.98
N PHE A 136 3.30 5.31 -5.24
CA PHE A 136 4.73 5.64 -5.28
C PHE A 136 5.37 5.56 -6.68
N GLY A 137 4.89 4.66 -7.54
CA GLY A 137 5.45 4.46 -8.89
C GLY A 137 4.80 5.29 -10.00
N ASP A 138 3.71 6.01 -9.72
CA ASP A 138 2.99 6.80 -10.73
C ASP A 138 3.57 8.22 -10.87
N ARG A 139 4.59 8.56 -10.07
CA ARG A 139 5.21 9.89 -10.04
C ARG A 139 6.44 9.95 -10.93
N GLU A 140 6.56 11.04 -11.69
CA GLU A 140 7.76 11.34 -12.49
C GLU A 140 8.96 11.75 -11.62
N ASN A 141 8.72 12.34 -10.44
CA ASN A 141 9.79 12.84 -9.58
C ASN A 141 10.33 11.77 -8.62
N PRO A 142 11.67 11.65 -8.48
CA PRO A 142 12.30 10.79 -7.47
C PRO A 142 11.85 11.08 -6.04
N LEU A 143 11.74 10.03 -5.23
CA LEU A 143 11.25 10.11 -3.84
C LEU A 143 12.10 11.03 -2.95
N THR A 144 13.39 11.15 -3.26
CA THR A 144 14.38 11.99 -2.56
C THR A 144 14.08 13.49 -2.64
N ASP A 145 13.26 13.91 -3.60
CA ASP A 145 13.03 15.33 -3.88
C ASP A 145 11.90 15.91 -3.02
N TYR A 146 11.03 15.05 -2.47
CA TYR A 146 9.84 15.47 -1.71
C TYR A 146 10.15 15.86 -0.27
N HIS A 147 11.02 15.10 0.40
CA HIS A 147 11.28 15.34 1.81
C HIS A 147 12.75 15.06 2.15
N PRO A 148 13.41 15.95 2.90
CA PRO A 148 14.82 15.77 3.26
C PRO A 148 15.08 14.47 4.04
N ALA A 149 14.12 13.97 4.82
CA ALA A 149 14.25 12.68 5.50
C ALA A 149 14.21 11.44 4.58
N LEU A 150 13.78 11.61 3.32
CA LEU A 150 13.80 10.54 2.31
C LEU A 150 15.08 10.59 1.46
N ARG A 151 15.95 11.58 1.69
CA ARG A 151 17.27 11.65 1.07
C ARG A 151 18.19 10.68 1.78
N VAL A 152 18.68 9.69 1.04
CA VAL A 152 19.82 8.90 1.49
C VAL A 152 21.04 9.78 1.25
N THR A 153 21.55 10.41 2.31
CA THR A 153 22.90 10.96 2.27
C THR A 153 23.85 9.79 2.41
N ASP A 154 24.56 9.48 1.34
CA ASP A 154 25.65 8.52 1.40
C ASP A 154 26.70 9.02 2.40
N SER A 155 26.73 8.40 3.58
CA SER A 155 27.71 8.69 4.63
C SER A 155 29.14 8.28 4.24
N TYR A 156 29.36 7.80 3.01
CA TYR A 156 30.67 7.46 2.48
C TYR A 156 31.39 8.65 1.81
N GLU A 157 30.77 9.81 1.62
CA GLU A 157 31.46 11.00 1.07
C GLU A 157 32.37 11.74 2.08
N SER A 158 32.64 11.15 3.25
CA SER A 158 33.64 11.67 4.18
C SER A 158 34.78 10.67 4.46
N GLU A 159 35.40 10.13 3.41
CA GLU A 159 36.73 9.52 3.52
C GLU A 159 37.84 10.55 3.86
N ASN A 160 37.52 11.85 3.94
CA ASN A 160 38.46 12.91 4.27
C ASN A 160 38.36 13.44 5.71
N THR A 161 37.57 12.84 6.59
CA THR A 161 37.67 13.12 8.03
C THR A 161 38.53 12.03 8.66
N PRO A 162 39.79 12.32 9.07
CA PRO A 162 40.60 11.34 9.78
C PRO A 162 39.93 11.06 11.13
N ASP A 163 39.39 9.85 11.30
CA ASP A 163 39.02 9.33 12.61
C ASP A 163 40.31 9.16 13.43
N PRO A 164 40.51 9.91 14.52
CA PRO A 164 41.75 9.86 15.30
C PRO A 164 41.96 8.52 16.03
N ALA A 165 40.99 7.60 15.99
CA ALA A 165 41.11 6.25 16.53
C ALA A 165 41.54 5.18 15.51
N ARG A 166 41.66 5.53 14.21
CA ARG A 166 42.05 4.57 13.16
C ARG A 166 43.57 4.52 13.06
N ASP A 167 44.15 3.38 13.42
CA ASP A 167 45.59 3.11 13.27
C ASP A 167 46.02 3.33 11.80
N PRO A 168 46.93 4.28 11.53
CA PRO A 168 47.37 4.61 10.16
C PRO A 168 48.13 3.47 9.47
N HIS A 169 48.51 2.41 10.21
CA HIS A 169 49.13 1.21 9.64
C HIS A 169 48.12 0.14 9.23
N ARG A 170 46.85 0.26 9.62
CA ARG A 170 45.81 -0.69 9.22
C ARG A 170 45.26 -0.27 7.86
N ARG A 171 45.88 -0.78 6.80
CA ARG A 171 45.38 -0.70 5.43
C ARG A 171 44.07 -1.50 5.40
N ALA A 172 42.95 -0.89 5.77
CA ALA A 172 41.67 -1.58 5.74
C ALA A 172 41.35 -1.89 4.28
N THR A 173 41.52 -3.14 3.87
CA THR A 173 41.07 -3.64 2.58
C THR A 173 39.62 -3.21 2.38
N SER A 174 39.34 -2.50 1.29
CA SER A 174 37.98 -2.06 1.01
C SER A 174 37.08 -3.30 0.92
N ALA A 175 35.82 -3.17 1.34
CA ALA A 175 34.88 -4.30 1.28
C ALA A 175 34.79 -4.90 -0.15
N THR A 176 34.94 -4.05 -1.18
CA THR A 176 35.00 -4.47 -2.58
C THR A 176 36.26 -5.28 -2.92
N ALA A 177 37.43 -4.89 -2.42
CA ALA A 177 38.66 -5.65 -2.62
C ALA A 177 38.60 -7.01 -1.90
N ALA A 178 38.03 -7.06 -0.69
CA ALA A 178 37.80 -8.32 0.02
C ALA A 178 36.83 -9.26 -0.71
N VAL A 179 35.85 -8.71 -1.43
CA VAL A 179 34.92 -9.51 -2.26
C VAL A 179 35.64 -10.08 -3.48
N GLU A 180 36.42 -9.28 -4.19
CA GLU A 180 37.21 -9.76 -5.34
C GLU A 180 38.23 -10.82 -4.92
N GLU A 181 38.92 -10.62 -3.79
CA GLU A 181 39.87 -11.60 -3.25
C GLU A 181 39.17 -12.91 -2.82
N ALA A 182 37.94 -12.84 -2.28
CA ALA A 182 37.14 -14.02 -2.00
C ALA A 182 36.72 -14.76 -3.29
N ILE A 183 36.42 -14.04 -4.37
CA ILE A 183 36.09 -14.62 -5.68
C ILE A 183 37.32 -15.33 -6.25
N GLU A 184 38.49 -14.70 -6.19
CA GLU A 184 39.76 -15.28 -6.64
C GLU A 184 40.09 -16.55 -5.85
N LEU A 185 39.96 -16.51 -4.52
CA LEU A 185 40.20 -17.66 -3.65
C LEU A 185 39.27 -18.85 -3.99
N VAL A 186 37.96 -18.60 -4.08
CA VAL A 186 36.99 -19.68 -4.37
C VAL A 186 37.19 -20.24 -5.77
N THR A 187 37.55 -19.41 -6.75
CA THR A 187 37.88 -19.84 -8.12
C THR A 187 39.16 -20.67 -8.15
N ALA A 188 40.20 -20.28 -7.41
CA ALA A 188 41.44 -21.04 -7.28
C ALA A 188 41.23 -22.43 -6.67
N LEU A 189 40.19 -22.58 -5.83
CA LEU A 189 39.80 -23.84 -5.20
C LEU A 189 38.87 -24.72 -6.07
N GLY A 190 38.70 -24.38 -7.35
CA GLY A 190 38.07 -25.24 -8.36
C GLY A 190 36.60 -24.93 -8.66
N TRP A 191 36.06 -23.81 -8.15
CA TRP A 191 34.72 -23.36 -8.53
C TRP A 191 34.74 -22.67 -9.90
N PRO A 192 33.70 -22.82 -10.74
CA PRO A 192 33.57 -22.04 -11.96
C PRO A 192 33.51 -20.53 -11.65
N ALA A 193 34.29 -19.72 -12.38
CA ALA A 193 34.44 -18.29 -12.09
C ALA A 193 33.11 -17.53 -12.09
N ASP A 194 32.23 -17.79 -13.07
CA ASP A 194 30.92 -17.15 -13.16
C ASP A 194 30.01 -17.50 -11.97
N THR A 195 30.06 -18.77 -11.54
CA THR A 195 29.28 -19.27 -10.40
C THR A 195 29.82 -18.72 -9.09
N ALA A 196 31.15 -18.67 -8.92
CA ALA A 196 31.79 -18.11 -7.72
C ALA A 196 31.44 -16.62 -7.57
N ARG A 197 31.61 -15.83 -8.64
CA ARG A 197 31.26 -14.40 -8.67
C ARG A 197 29.77 -14.19 -8.36
N SER A 198 28.88 -14.83 -9.11
CA SER A 198 27.42 -14.69 -8.92
C SER A 198 26.97 -15.09 -7.52
N SER A 199 27.57 -16.14 -6.95
CA SER A 199 27.23 -16.61 -5.59
C SER A 199 27.71 -15.63 -4.52
N ILE A 200 28.94 -15.13 -4.63
CA ILE A 200 29.53 -14.21 -3.65
C ILE A 200 28.82 -12.84 -3.72
N ASP A 201 28.55 -12.33 -4.91
CA ASP A 201 27.79 -11.09 -5.12
C ASP A 201 26.38 -11.18 -4.54
N TYR A 202 25.72 -12.33 -4.71
CA TYR A 202 24.40 -12.56 -4.12
C TYR A 202 24.45 -12.60 -2.58
N VAL A 203 25.46 -13.26 -2.00
CA VAL A 203 25.67 -13.31 -0.55
C VAL A 203 25.96 -11.93 0.03
N THR A 204 26.80 -11.13 -0.63
CA THR A 204 27.17 -9.79 -0.17
C THR A 204 25.99 -8.82 -0.29
N ALA A 205 25.19 -8.91 -1.36
CA ALA A 205 23.95 -8.15 -1.50
C ALA A 205 22.93 -8.50 -0.41
N ALA A 206 22.76 -9.79 -0.11
CA ALA A 206 21.89 -10.25 0.98
C ALA A 206 22.41 -9.80 2.36
N LEU A 207 23.73 -9.79 2.56
CA LEU A 207 24.34 -9.29 3.79
C LEU A 207 24.11 -7.79 3.97
N ALA A 208 24.27 -7.01 2.90
CA ALA A 208 23.99 -5.57 2.89
C ALA A 208 22.52 -5.27 3.22
N HIS A 209 21.59 -6.07 2.67
CA HIS A 209 20.16 -5.92 2.94
C HIS A 209 19.77 -6.33 4.36
N ALA A 210 20.32 -7.44 4.88
CA ALA A 210 19.97 -7.95 6.21
C ALA A 210 20.61 -7.17 7.37
N GLY A 211 21.70 -6.43 7.11
CA GLY A 211 22.45 -5.64 8.10
C GLY A 211 23.14 -6.46 9.19
N ASN A 212 22.90 -7.77 9.25
CA ASN A 212 23.54 -8.67 10.19
C ASN A 212 23.74 -10.07 9.59
N ARG A 213 24.85 -10.69 9.97
CA ARG A 213 25.32 -11.98 9.46
C ARG A 213 24.39 -13.16 9.77
N ARG A 214 23.78 -13.18 10.96
CA ARG A 214 22.92 -14.29 11.40
C ARG A 214 21.62 -14.34 10.60
N THR A 215 21.00 -13.19 10.40
CA THR A 215 19.79 -13.02 9.59
C THR A 215 20.10 -13.29 8.12
N ALA A 216 21.23 -12.79 7.59
CA ALA A 216 21.66 -13.11 6.23
C ALA A 216 21.80 -14.63 6.01
N PHE A 217 22.52 -15.32 6.91
CA PHE A 217 22.69 -16.78 6.84
C PHE A 217 21.36 -17.54 6.90
N GLU A 218 20.48 -17.19 7.84
CA GLU A 218 19.17 -17.84 7.99
C GLU A 218 18.22 -17.56 6.82
N SER A 219 18.33 -16.41 6.17
CA SER A 219 17.59 -16.08 4.95
C SER A 219 18.11 -16.89 3.76
N LEU A 220 19.42 -16.81 3.50
CA LEU A 220 20.08 -17.47 2.36
C LEU A 220 19.96 -18.99 2.40
N ARG A 221 19.95 -19.60 3.60
CA ARG A 221 19.73 -21.04 3.77
C ARG A 221 18.30 -21.47 3.38
N ARG A 222 17.30 -20.61 3.61
CA ARG A 222 15.89 -20.91 3.31
C ARG A 222 15.50 -20.55 1.87
N ASP A 223 16.38 -19.87 1.14
CA ASP A 223 16.08 -19.36 -0.19
C ASP A 223 16.25 -20.45 -1.26
N ALA A 224 15.12 -21.08 -1.62
CA ALA A 224 15.06 -22.07 -2.70
C ALA A 224 15.22 -21.43 -4.08
N TYR A 225 14.92 -20.14 -4.24
CA TYR A 225 15.05 -19.43 -5.50
C TYR A 225 16.52 -19.17 -5.83
N ALA A 226 17.32 -18.76 -4.84
CA ALA A 226 18.76 -18.56 -4.99
C ALA A 226 19.47 -19.83 -5.52
N LEU A 227 19.10 -21.00 -4.99
CA LEU A 227 19.63 -22.30 -5.42
C LEU A 227 19.28 -22.62 -6.89
N ALA A 228 18.05 -22.33 -7.30
CA ALA A 228 17.59 -22.57 -8.67
C ALA A 228 18.22 -21.58 -9.66
N PHE A 229 18.43 -20.32 -9.24
CA PHE A 229 19.05 -19.28 -10.06
C PHE A 229 20.55 -19.54 -10.28
N LEU A 230 21.27 -19.98 -9.24
CA LEU A 230 22.71 -20.25 -9.31
C LEU A 230 23.06 -21.66 -9.85
N ASP A 231 22.05 -22.50 -10.09
CA ASP A 231 22.19 -23.93 -10.47
C ASP A 231 23.15 -24.72 -9.55
N LEU A 232 23.04 -24.46 -8.24
CA LEU A 232 23.91 -25.06 -7.22
C LEU A 232 23.20 -26.16 -6.43
N PRO A 233 23.89 -27.27 -6.09
CA PRO A 233 23.35 -28.23 -5.14
C PRO A 233 23.35 -27.62 -3.73
N VAL A 234 22.36 -28.01 -2.91
CA VAL A 234 22.15 -27.50 -1.55
C VAL A 234 23.38 -27.67 -0.65
N THR A 235 24.13 -28.76 -0.85
CA THR A 235 25.36 -29.05 -0.11
C THR A 235 26.45 -28.02 -0.41
N SER A 236 26.69 -27.71 -1.68
CA SER A 236 27.68 -26.70 -2.10
C SER A 236 27.31 -25.32 -1.59
N TRP A 237 26.04 -24.93 -1.72
CA TRP A 237 25.53 -23.65 -1.22
C TRP A 237 25.68 -23.52 0.30
N THR A 238 25.30 -24.54 1.07
CA THR A 238 25.39 -24.49 2.53
C THR A 238 26.84 -24.44 3.01
N THR A 239 27.75 -25.16 2.34
CA THR A 239 29.18 -25.10 2.66
C THR A 239 29.75 -23.73 2.34
N LEU A 240 29.44 -23.17 1.16
CA LEU A 240 29.85 -21.82 0.77
C LEU A 240 29.36 -20.75 1.75
N LEU A 241 28.10 -20.81 2.18
CA LEU A 241 27.56 -19.89 3.18
C LEU A 241 28.30 -19.99 4.51
N ARG A 242 28.65 -21.20 4.95
CA ARG A 242 29.39 -21.42 6.20
C ARG A 242 30.84 -20.95 6.11
N THR A 243 31.49 -21.05 4.96
CA THR A 243 32.87 -20.62 4.78
C THR A 243 32.95 -19.10 4.61
N LEU A 244 32.05 -18.49 3.83
CA LEU A 244 32.04 -17.04 3.61
C LEU A 244 31.58 -16.26 4.85
N LEU A 245 30.48 -16.68 5.48
CA LEU A 245 29.91 -15.99 6.63
C LEU A 245 30.41 -16.54 7.97
N GLY A 246 31.08 -17.70 8.00
CA GLY A 246 31.55 -18.32 9.23
C GLY A 246 30.43 -19.01 10.04
N HIS A 247 30.82 -19.72 11.10
CA HIS A 247 29.87 -20.48 11.90
C HIS A 247 28.92 -19.57 12.72
N PRO A 248 27.59 -19.83 12.74
CA PRO A 248 26.61 -18.94 13.37
C PRO A 248 26.59 -19.03 14.92
N HIS A 249 27.29 -20.01 15.50
CA HIS A 249 27.28 -20.22 16.96
C HIS A 249 28.19 -19.21 17.67
N PRO A 250 27.69 -18.49 18.69
CA PRO A 250 28.42 -17.38 19.33
C PRO A 250 29.71 -17.80 20.02
N GLY A 251 29.84 -19.07 20.44
CA GLY A 251 31.06 -19.61 21.06
C GLY A 251 32.27 -19.66 20.12
N TYR A 252 32.08 -19.59 18.80
CA TYR A 252 33.16 -19.60 17.82
C TYR A 252 33.50 -18.21 17.27
N ALA A 253 32.80 -17.14 17.68
CA ALA A 253 32.90 -15.82 17.06
C ALA A 253 34.32 -15.21 17.05
N THR A 254 35.18 -15.62 17.97
CA THR A 254 36.58 -15.17 18.05
C THR A 254 37.59 -16.11 17.37
N THR A 255 37.14 -17.26 16.89
CA THR A 255 37.97 -18.28 16.23
C THR A 255 37.97 -18.09 14.71
N SER A 256 38.98 -18.62 14.00
CA SER A 256 39.05 -18.63 12.53
C SER A 256 37.78 -19.21 11.89
N ILE A 257 37.27 -20.32 12.45
CA ILE A 257 36.04 -21.03 12.03
C ILE A 257 34.79 -20.15 12.15
N GLY A 258 34.74 -19.30 13.18
CA GLY A 258 33.58 -18.43 13.40
C GLY A 258 33.70 -17.06 12.75
N ARG A 259 34.85 -16.65 12.20
CA ARG A 259 35.01 -15.35 11.53
C ARG A 259 34.58 -15.38 10.06
N GLY A 260 34.76 -16.48 9.34
CA GLY A 260 34.39 -16.56 7.92
C GLY A 260 35.32 -15.75 7.02
N ILE A 261 35.43 -16.13 5.74
CA ILE A 261 36.40 -15.55 4.81
C ILE A 261 36.22 -14.03 4.66
N LEU A 262 34.98 -13.54 4.50
CA LEU A 262 34.73 -12.13 4.24
C LEU A 262 35.19 -11.23 5.41
N LEU A 263 35.00 -11.68 6.65
CA LEU A 263 35.48 -10.94 7.81
C LEU A 263 37.00 -11.05 7.95
N ARG A 264 37.59 -12.22 7.66
CA ARG A 264 39.04 -12.44 7.71
C ARG A 264 39.78 -11.52 6.73
N LEU A 265 39.32 -11.43 5.49
CA LEU A 265 39.86 -10.53 4.46
C LEU A 265 39.75 -9.05 4.85
N VAL A 266 38.61 -8.63 5.43
CA VAL A 266 38.45 -7.25 5.96
C VAL A 266 39.33 -6.98 7.18
N LEU A 267 39.72 -8.03 7.92
CA LEU A 267 40.65 -7.94 9.04
C LEU A 267 42.13 -7.99 8.60
N ASP A 268 42.41 -7.88 7.30
CA ASP A 268 43.77 -7.84 6.69
C ASP A 268 44.51 -9.19 6.73
N GLU A 269 43.76 -10.29 6.77
CA GLU A 269 44.30 -11.63 6.51
C GLU A 269 44.33 -11.85 5.00
N SER A 270 45.49 -12.20 4.44
CA SER A 270 45.64 -12.33 2.99
C SER A 270 45.05 -13.63 2.46
N GLY A 271 44.72 -13.68 1.18
CA GLY A 271 44.33 -14.90 0.49
C GLY A 271 45.36 -16.03 0.61
N GLU A 272 46.66 -15.69 0.71
CA GLU A 272 47.74 -16.68 0.93
C GLU A 272 47.66 -17.29 2.34
N ASP A 273 47.41 -16.49 3.38
CA ASP A 273 47.21 -16.97 4.75
C ASP A 273 45.97 -17.87 4.86
N LEU A 274 44.92 -17.55 4.12
CA LEU A 274 43.70 -18.36 4.07
C LEU A 274 43.93 -19.73 3.43
N LEU A 275 44.91 -19.86 2.53
CA LEU A 275 45.26 -21.15 1.91
C LEU A 275 46.03 -22.08 2.87
N GLU A 276 46.60 -21.56 3.97
CA GLU A 276 47.22 -22.40 5.00
C GLU A 276 46.19 -23.14 5.87
N ASP A 277 44.94 -22.67 5.89
CA ASP A 277 43.81 -23.31 6.57
C ASP A 277 43.31 -24.53 5.76
N HIS A 278 43.92 -25.68 6.01
CA HIS A 278 43.67 -26.91 5.26
C HIS A 278 42.21 -27.37 5.34
N ASP A 279 41.53 -27.15 6.47
CA ASP A 279 40.12 -27.50 6.64
C ASP A 279 39.22 -26.59 5.80
N LEU A 280 39.54 -25.29 5.73
CA LEU A 280 38.87 -24.33 4.86
C LEU A 280 39.03 -24.71 3.38
N VAL A 281 40.26 -24.94 2.95
CA VAL A 281 40.61 -25.35 1.58
C VAL A 281 39.89 -26.64 1.19
N LEU A 282 39.91 -27.65 2.06
CA LEU A 282 39.24 -28.92 1.82
C LEU A 282 37.71 -28.78 1.75
N SER A 283 37.12 -27.94 2.61
CA SER A 283 35.68 -27.72 2.59
C SER A 283 35.18 -27.04 1.31
N ILE A 284 35.91 -26.06 0.79
CA ILE A 284 35.53 -25.31 -0.42
C ILE A 284 35.77 -26.16 -1.67
N SER A 285 36.90 -26.86 -1.74
CA SER A 285 37.23 -27.72 -2.88
C SER A 285 36.27 -28.90 -3.02
N LEU A 286 35.92 -29.58 -1.92
CA LEU A 286 34.91 -30.66 -1.96
C LEU A 286 33.50 -30.16 -2.26
N ALA A 287 33.23 -28.89 -1.98
CA ALA A 287 31.96 -28.25 -2.28
C ALA A 287 31.87 -27.71 -3.71
N ALA A 288 32.94 -27.77 -4.51
CA ALA A 288 32.93 -27.26 -5.88
C ALA A 288 31.87 -27.98 -6.74
N PRO A 289 30.98 -27.23 -7.43
CA PRO A 289 29.97 -27.84 -8.28
C PRO A 289 30.64 -28.51 -9.48
N SER A 290 30.35 -29.80 -9.70
CA SER A 290 30.87 -30.52 -10.88
C SER A 290 30.20 -30.01 -12.16
N PRO A 291 30.95 -29.66 -13.23
CA PRO A 291 30.41 -29.15 -14.51
C PRO A 291 29.51 -30.12 -15.32
N GLY A 292 28.98 -31.20 -14.73
CA GLY A 292 28.41 -32.33 -15.45
C GLY A 292 27.26 -33.06 -14.77
N GLY A 293 26.56 -32.44 -13.84
CA GLY A 293 25.41 -33.03 -13.14
C GLY A 293 24.09 -32.94 -13.91
N ARG A 294 24.04 -33.37 -15.19
CA ARG A 294 22.77 -33.56 -15.91
C ARG A 294 22.00 -34.67 -15.19
N ARG A 295 21.06 -34.27 -14.32
CA ARG A 295 20.21 -35.17 -13.52
C ARG A 295 19.66 -36.30 -14.41
N ARG A 296 19.92 -37.54 -14.02
CA ARG A 296 19.02 -38.69 -14.28
C ARG A 296 18.06 -38.82 -13.11
#